data_AF-A0A4Y2MFT8-F1
#
_entry.id   AF-A0A4Y2MFT8-F1
#
_cell.length_a   1.000
_cell.length_b   1.000
_cell.length_c   1.000
_cell.angle_alpha   90.00
_cell.angle_beta   90.00
_cell.angle_gamma   90.00
#
_symmetry.space_group_name_H-M   'P 1'
#
loop_
_entity.id
_entity.type
_entity.pdbx_description
1 polymer ?
#
loop_
_entity_poly.entity_id
_entity_poly.type
_entity_poly.pdbx_seq_one_letter_code
_entity_poly.pdbx_strand_id
1 'polypeptide(L)'
;MCRLVGSHMHDRFHAVMRLPVHLPNQKRVKFKDGHEEEALEAARSRQTMFESWFQLNQKDPDAQTLFNTDIPYNYVHYHIEAASWI
;
A
#
# COMPACT_ATOMS: atom_id res chain seq x y z
N MET A 1 -38.88 29.58 21.26
CA MET A 1 -38.23 29.96 19.98
C MET A 1 -36.74 30.13 20.26
N CYS A 2 -35.93 29.10 20.02
CA CYS A 2 -34.47 29.17 20.16
C CYS A 2 -33.85 28.93 18.79
N ARG A 3 -33.18 29.96 18.26
CA ARG A 3 -32.47 29.93 16.98
C ARG A 3 -31.09 29.33 17.26
N LEU A 4 -30.88 28.06 16.91
CA LEU A 4 -29.56 27.45 16.95
C LEU A 4 -28.70 28.11 15.86
N VAL A 5 -27.64 28.78 16.30
CA VAL A 5 -26.62 29.38 15.45
C VAL A 5 -26.00 28.26 14.60
N GLY A 6 -25.98 28.45 13.28
CA GLY A 6 -25.48 27.47 12.32
C GLY A 6 -23.99 27.27 12.48
N SER A 7 -23.59 26.27 13.27
CA SER A 7 -22.25 25.72 13.22
C SER A 7 -22.14 24.88 11.95
N HIS A 8 -21.09 25.10 11.17
CA HIS A 8 -20.75 24.31 9.98
C HIS A 8 -20.43 22.86 10.42
N MET A 9 -21.43 22.02 10.65
CA MET A 9 -21.27 20.63 11.14
C MET A 9 -20.79 19.65 10.05
N HIS A 10 -20.11 20.16 9.03
CA HIS A 10 -19.67 19.35 7.89
C HIS A 10 -18.21 19.61 7.56
N ASP A 11 -17.34 19.59 8.57
CA ASP A 11 -15.99 19.06 8.33
C ASP A 11 -16.12 17.57 8.06
N ARG A 12 -16.45 17.24 6.80
CA ARG A 12 -16.23 15.89 6.29
C ARG A 12 -14.72 15.71 6.25
N PHE A 13 -14.17 15.12 7.31
CA PHE A 13 -12.81 14.62 7.28
C PHE A 13 -12.62 13.80 6.01
N HIS A 14 -11.51 14.03 5.31
CA HIS A 14 -11.17 13.27 4.10
C HIS A 14 -11.25 11.78 4.40
N ALA A 15 -11.72 10.97 3.45
CA ALA A 15 -11.81 9.54 3.63
C ALA A 15 -10.42 8.97 3.97
N VAL A 16 -10.23 8.55 5.22
CA VAL A 16 -8.98 7.92 5.65
C VAL A 16 -9.01 6.47 5.18
N MET A 17 -8.32 6.19 4.08
CA MET A 17 -8.12 4.82 3.61
C MET A 17 -7.02 4.17 4.44
N ARG A 18 -7.37 3.08 5.15
CA ARG A 18 -6.37 2.24 5.80
C ARG A 18 -5.63 1.43 4.74
N LEU A 19 -4.33 1.63 4.62
CA LEU A 19 -3.51 0.75 3.79
C LEU A 19 -3.49 -0.66 4.40
N PRO A 20 -3.62 -1.72 3.58
CA PRO A 20 -3.40 -3.08 4.03
C PRO A 20 -1.91 -3.27 4.36
N VAL A 21 -1.56 -3.06 5.62
CA VAL A 21 -0.25 -3.42 6.16
C VAL A 21 -0.26 -4.92 6.44
N HIS A 22 0.62 -5.67 5.78
CA HIS A 22 0.95 -7.04 6.15
C HIS A 22 2.26 -7.04 6.92
N LEU A 23 2.31 -7.78 8.03
CA LEU A 23 3.57 -8.04 8.73
C LEU A 23 4.47 -8.95 7.86
N PRO A 24 5.79 -8.94 8.09
CA PRO A 24 6.70 -9.87 7.44
C PRO A 24 6.18 -11.31 7.54
N ASN A 25 6.16 -12.03 6.42
CA ASN A 25 5.66 -13.40 6.30
C ASN A 25 4.16 -13.61 6.60
N GLN A 26 3.36 -12.54 6.71
CA GLN A 26 1.90 -12.62 6.83
C GLN A 26 1.17 -12.29 5.51
N LYS A 27 1.85 -12.47 4.38
CA LYS A 27 1.23 -12.34 3.06
C LYS A 27 0.31 -13.52 2.82
N ARG A 28 -0.89 -13.24 2.28
CA ARG A 28 -1.81 -14.30 1.88
C ARG A 28 -1.28 -14.96 0.60
N VAL A 29 -0.99 -16.25 0.67
CA VAL A 29 -0.56 -17.07 -0.48
C VAL A 29 -1.75 -17.88 -0.99
N LYS A 30 -1.93 -17.91 -2.31
CA LYS A 30 -2.86 -18.84 -2.96
C LYS A 30 -2.03 -19.94 -3.61
N PHE A 31 -2.39 -21.19 -3.40
CA PHE A 31 -1.72 -22.35 -3.96
C PHE A 31 -2.75 -23.33 -4.52
N LYS A 32 -2.29 -24.26 -5.34
CA LYS A 32 -3.05 -25.45 -5.75
C LYS A 32 -2.55 -26.62 -4.92
N ASP A 33 -3.42 -27.59 -4.62
CA ASP A 33 -3.04 -28.80 -3.89
C ASP A 33 -1.81 -29.47 -4.54
N GLY A 34 -0.80 -29.77 -3.72
CA GLY A 34 0.47 -30.36 -4.16
C GLY A 34 1.55 -29.36 -4.62
N HIS A 35 1.26 -28.05 -4.62
CA HIS A 35 2.21 -26.97 -4.95
C HIS A 35 2.40 -25.97 -3.81
N GLU A 36 2.19 -26.39 -2.56
CA GLU A 36 2.25 -25.54 -1.37
C GLU A 36 3.63 -24.89 -1.21
N GLU A 37 4.69 -25.69 -1.36
CA GLU A 37 6.08 -25.27 -1.13
C GLU A 37 6.57 -24.31 -2.21
N GLU A 38 6.27 -24.61 -3.48
CA GLU A 38 6.56 -23.73 -4.62
C GLU A 38 5.85 -22.38 -4.48
N ALA A 39 4.57 -22.39 -4.12
CA ALA A 39 3.79 -21.18 -3.91
C ALA A 39 4.32 -20.35 -2.73
N LEU A 40 4.83 -21.00 -1.68
CA LEU A 40 5.44 -20.33 -0.54
C LEU A 40 6.76 -19.66 -0.92
N GLU A 41 7.64 -20.33 -1.65
CA GLU A 41 8.91 -19.76 -2.14
C GLU A 41 8.66 -18.60 -3.13
N ALA A 42 7.69 -18.74 -4.02
CA ALA A 42 7.26 -17.66 -4.90
C ALA A 42 6.72 -16.46 -4.10
N ALA A 43 5.95 -16.70 -3.03
CA ALA A 43 5.44 -15.62 -2.18
C ALA A 43 6.52 -14.93 -1.33
N ARG A 44 7.57 -15.67 -0.92
CA ARG A 44 8.73 -15.12 -0.21
C ARG A 44 9.55 -14.19 -1.09
N SER A 45 9.76 -14.58 -2.35
CA SER A 45 10.50 -13.77 -3.33
C SER A 45 9.69 -12.60 -3.89
N ARG A 46 8.34 -12.68 -3.88
CA ARG A 46 7.48 -11.62 -4.40
C ARG A 46 7.50 -10.39 -3.49
N GLN A 47 8.07 -9.31 -4.00
CA GLN A 47 7.94 -7.99 -3.38
C GLN A 47 6.57 -7.37 -3.70
N THR A 48 5.92 -6.80 -2.68
CA THR A 48 4.69 -6.03 -2.88
C THR A 48 5.01 -4.57 -3.12
N MET A 49 4.17 -3.87 -3.87
CA MET A 49 4.27 -2.42 -4.10
C MET A 49 4.46 -1.64 -2.79
N PHE A 50 3.77 -2.07 -1.74
CA PHE A 50 3.81 -1.43 -0.43
C PHE A 50 5.15 -1.63 0.30
N GLU A 51 5.76 -2.82 0.18
CA GLU A 51 7.12 -3.05 0.69
C GLU A 51 8.17 -2.28 -0.09
N SER A 52 8.03 -2.20 -1.42
CA SER A 52 8.91 -1.38 -2.27
C SER A 52 8.82 0.10 -1.87
N TRP A 53 7.62 0.60 -1.56
CA TRP A 53 7.43 1.96 -1.05
C TRP A 53 8.12 2.20 0.30
N PHE A 54 8.00 1.27 1.25
CA PHE A 54 8.72 1.39 2.52
C PHE A 54 10.24 1.38 2.36
N GLN A 55 10.76 0.57 1.44
CA GLN A 55 12.20 0.56 1.14
C GLN A 55 12.65 1.85 0.45
N LEU A 56 11.82 2.41 -0.43
CA LEU A 56 12.09 3.68 -1.10
C LEU A 56 12.15 4.83 -0.09
N ASN A 57 11.17 4.92 0.82
CA ASN A 57 11.14 5.95 1.86
C ASN A 57 12.35 5.91 2.81
N GLN A 58 12.97 4.73 2.99
CA GLN A 58 14.20 4.61 3.78
C GLN A 58 15.43 5.14 3.06
N LYS A 59 15.43 5.14 1.73
CA LYS A 59 16.58 5.50 0.89
C LYS A 59 16.51 6.94 0.39
N ASP A 60 15.31 7.44 0.15
CA ASP A 60 15.07 8.74 -0.47
C ASP A 60 14.13 9.59 0.41
N PRO A 61 14.64 10.67 1.03
CA PRO A 61 13.82 11.60 1.80
C PRO A 61 12.72 12.28 0.97
N ASP A 62 12.94 12.50 -0.33
CA ASP A 62 11.96 13.16 -1.19
C ASP A 62 10.74 12.25 -1.41
N ALA A 63 10.95 10.93 -1.45
CA ALA A 63 9.86 9.96 -1.54
C ALA A 63 8.92 9.97 -0.34
N GLN A 64 9.39 10.42 0.84
CA GLN A 64 8.55 10.56 2.05
C GLN A 64 7.49 11.66 1.90
N THR A 65 7.67 12.58 0.95
CA THR A 65 6.70 13.65 0.65
C THR A 65 5.56 13.19 -0.24
N LEU A 66 5.68 12.00 -0.85
CA LEU A 66 4.72 11.49 -1.82
C LEU A 66 3.79 10.44 -1.20
N PHE A 67 2.53 10.48 -1.62
CA PHE A 67 1.59 9.40 -1.30
C PHE A 67 1.93 8.13 -2.08
N ASN A 68 1.58 6.97 -1.54
CA ASN A 68 1.80 5.67 -2.19
C ASN A 68 1.16 5.58 -3.59
N THR A 69 0.04 6.28 -3.80
CA THR A 69 -0.65 6.38 -5.09
C THR A 69 0.13 7.18 -6.14
N ASP A 70 1.00 8.08 -5.69
CA ASP A 70 1.72 9.01 -6.54
C ASP A 70 3.11 8.47 -6.93
N ILE A 71 3.60 7.47 -6.20
CA ILE A 71 4.88 6.80 -6.44
C ILE A 71 5.00 6.27 -7.88
N PRO A 72 4.01 5.61 -8.50
CA PRO A 72 4.15 5.10 -9.86
C PRO A 72 4.41 6.19 -10.92
N TYR A 73 3.92 7.41 -10.66
CA TYR A 73 4.08 8.55 -11.56
C TYR A 73 5.45 9.23 -11.42
N ASN A 74 6.08 9.10 -10.25
CA ASN A 74 7.36 9.75 -9.92
C ASN A 74 8.55 8.77 -9.93
N TYR A 75 8.29 7.49 -9.67
CA TYR A 75 9.27 6.42 -9.47
C TYR A 75 8.89 5.17 -10.28
N VAL A 76 8.87 5.34 -11.61
CA VAL A 76 8.48 4.30 -12.59
C VAL A 76 9.32 3.02 -12.45
N HIS A 77 10.62 3.13 -12.17
CA HIS A 77 11.51 1.97 -12.06
C HIS A 77 11.09 1.00 -10.94
N TYR A 78 10.62 1.52 -9.81
CA TYR A 78 10.14 0.73 -8.67
C TYR A 78 8.79 0.05 -8.92
N HIS A 79 8.04 0.55 -9.90
CA HIS A 79 6.76 -0.04 -10.32
C HIS A 79 6.97 -1.30 -11.17
N ILE A 80 8.01 -1.36 -12.00
CA ILE A 80 8.22 -2.46 -12.96
C ILE A 80 8.54 -3.78 -12.23
N GLU A 81 9.25 -3.73 -11.09
CA GLU A 81 9.50 -4.90 -10.24
C GLU A 81 8.24 -5.36 -9.47
N ALA A 82 7.30 -4.44 -9.21
CA ALA A 82 6.06 -4.71 -8.48
C ALA A 82 4.86 -5.00 -9.40
N ALA A 83 4.98 -4.86 -10.73
CA ALA A 83 3.86 -4.83 -11.68
C ALA A 83 3.21 -6.19 -12.01
N SER A 84 3.61 -7.28 -11.35
CA SER A 84 2.87 -8.53 -11.46
C SER A 84 1.66 -8.48 -10.53
N TRP A 85 0.60 -7.76 -10.90
CA TRP A 85 -0.71 -7.80 -10.24
C TRP A 85 -1.84 -7.59 -11.25
N ILE A 86 -2.04 -8.57 -12.12
CA ILE A 86 -3.35 -9.21 -12.34
C ILE A 86 -3.10 -10.72 -12.33
#